data_AF-R7PSE8-F1
#
_entry.id   AF-R7PSE8-F1
#
_cell.length_a   1.000
_cell.length_b   1.000
_cell.length_c   1.000
_cell.angle_alpha   90.00
_cell.angle_beta   90.00
_cell.angle_gamma   90.00
#
_symmetry.space_group_name_H-M   'P 1'
#
loop_
_entity.id
_entity.type
_entity.pdbx_description
1 polymer ?
#
loop_
_entity_poly.entity_id
_entity_poly.type
_entity_poly.pdbx_seq_one_letter_code
_entity_poly.pdbx_strand_id
1 'polypeptide(L)'
;MVHQSEDQLFKYATKEDGIGLLKLLKESNANIKEIDFESKNLTYNPTELIELDPKIYKTDMILELDHLIVLTEFQSTIVKTPDEKRYRLYTALVDYAKRNNKPIILIVISTAEKTKINEYKINKDCVFTIPIVSLKDFDGDKIINNIENKIKNNQKITRHEMLNLALAPFMSSKKPLNKQIEKTVKTLDEVRKSMKCSSDFVFGIELLIVEKFIKNERQHKKLTNILRDTMKIIDEWRQEDYENGKKEEKINTAKNMLKENYSIKQIAKITQLNIESIKQIKAEFGK
;
A
#
# COMPACT_ATOMS: atom_id res chain seq x y z
N MET A 1 4.41 16.32 -13.17
CA MET A 1 5.09 17.29 -12.29
C MET A 1 4.01 18.12 -11.64
N VAL A 2 3.77 17.92 -10.34
CA VAL A 2 2.94 18.86 -9.58
C VAL A 2 3.85 20.05 -9.31
N HIS A 3 3.47 21.24 -9.79
CA HIS A 3 4.14 22.47 -9.41
C HIS A 3 4.03 22.60 -7.88
N GLN A 4 5.11 22.34 -7.16
CA GLN A 4 5.21 22.78 -5.77
C GLN A 4 5.32 24.30 -5.81
N SER A 5 4.31 24.98 -5.27
CA SER A 5 4.43 26.41 -4.96
C SER A 5 5.58 26.60 -3.98
N GLU A 6 6.35 27.66 -4.13
CA GLU A 6 7.36 28.06 -3.14
C GLU A 6 6.72 28.21 -1.75
N ASP A 7 7.49 27.99 -0.69
CA ASP A 7 7.01 28.20 0.67
C ASP A 7 6.54 29.66 0.84
N GLN A 8 5.27 29.86 1.19
CA GLN A 8 4.66 31.18 1.35
C GLN A 8 5.28 31.97 2.51
N LEU A 9 5.74 31.27 3.57
CA LEU A 9 6.33 31.89 4.75
C LEU A 9 7.74 32.43 4.46
N PHE A 10 8.49 31.72 3.62
CA PHE A 10 9.88 32.06 3.28
C PHE A 10 10.06 32.64 1.87
N LYS A 11 8.98 33.10 1.23
CA LYS A 11 9.00 33.65 -0.13
C LYS A 11 10.00 34.79 -0.35
N TYR A 12 10.28 35.58 0.70
CA TYR A 12 11.24 36.69 0.65
C TYR A 12 12.60 36.35 1.25
N ALA A 13 12.79 35.14 1.77
CA ALA A 13 14.05 34.73 2.35
C ALA A 13 15.09 34.53 1.25
N THR A 14 16.27 35.09 1.46
CA THR A 14 17.38 34.96 0.51
C THR A 14 18.11 33.64 0.73
N LYS A 15 18.98 33.28 -0.22
CA LYS A 15 19.93 32.18 -0.04
C LYS A 15 20.87 32.45 1.15
N GLU A 16 21.30 33.70 1.32
CA GLU A 16 22.24 34.09 2.36
C GLU A 16 21.64 33.91 3.75
N ASP A 17 20.35 34.19 3.93
CA ASP A 17 19.64 33.96 5.19
C ASP A 17 19.68 32.48 5.59
N GLY A 18 19.35 31.58 4.65
CA GLY A 18 19.31 30.14 4.88
C GLY A 18 20.71 29.55 5.14
N ILE A 19 21.71 29.94 4.34
CA ILE A 19 23.09 29.50 4.55
C ILE A 19 23.66 30.08 5.86
N GLY A 20 23.34 31.34 6.18
CA GLY A 20 23.74 31.99 7.43
C GLY A 20 23.19 31.26 8.65
N LEU A 21 21.91 30.85 8.61
CA LEU A 21 21.31 29.99 9.63
C LEU A 21 22.05 28.65 9.77
N LEU A 22 22.32 27.95 8.67
CA LEU A 22 23.02 26.65 8.71
C LEU A 22 24.43 26.77 9.29
N LYS A 23 25.15 27.85 8.97
CA LYS A 23 26.48 28.13 9.53
C LYS A 23 26.42 28.39 11.04
N LEU A 24 25.47 29.22 11.48
CA LEU A 24 25.25 29.49 12.90
C LEU A 24 24.95 28.20 13.69
N LEU A 25 24.10 27.32 13.14
CA LEU A 25 23.80 26.02 13.74
C LEU A 25 25.06 25.14 13.84
N LYS A 26 25.87 25.10 12.77
CA LYS A 26 27.13 24.34 12.74
C LYS A 26 28.13 24.81 13.80
N GLU A 27 28.20 26.12 14.05
CA GLU A 27 29.04 26.70 15.10
C GLU A 27 28.56 26.30 16.50
N SER A 28 27.24 26.20 16.67
CA SER A 28 26.58 26.00 17.98
C SER A 28 26.49 24.54 18.45
N ASN A 29 26.69 23.54 17.57
CA ASN A 29 26.51 22.12 17.92
C ASN A 29 27.58 21.21 17.29
N ALA A 30 28.35 20.53 18.13
CA ALA A 30 29.43 19.64 17.72
C ALA A 30 28.97 18.46 16.84
N ASN A 31 27.76 17.94 17.05
CA ASN A 31 27.24 16.77 16.34
C ASN A 31 26.88 17.06 14.87
N ILE A 32 26.77 18.34 14.49
CA ILE A 32 26.50 18.76 13.10
C ILE A 32 27.70 19.44 12.43
N LYS A 33 28.86 19.53 13.13
CA LYS A 33 30.11 20.08 12.56
C LYS A 33 30.64 19.25 11.38
N GLU A 34 30.35 17.96 11.35
CA GLU A 34 30.78 17.07 10.27
C GLU A 34 29.90 17.17 9.02
N ILE A 35 28.74 17.84 9.10
CA ILE A 35 27.85 18.01 7.94
C ILE A 35 28.38 19.17 7.08
N ASP A 36 28.55 18.90 5.79
CA ASP A 36 28.86 19.92 4.79
C ASP A 36 27.55 20.57 4.30
N PHE A 37 27.38 21.85 4.62
CA PHE A 37 26.24 22.66 4.19
C PHE A 37 26.58 23.58 3.02
N GLU A 38 27.81 23.51 2.47
CA GLU A 38 28.17 24.32 1.30
C GLU A 38 27.32 23.93 0.09
N SER A 39 26.65 24.91 -0.52
CA SER A 39 25.82 24.66 -1.69
C SER A 39 25.76 25.86 -2.63
N LYS A 40 25.69 25.56 -3.94
CA LYS A 40 25.43 26.54 -4.99
C LYS A 40 23.99 27.05 -4.98
N ASN A 41 23.04 26.21 -4.62
CA ASN A 41 21.60 26.54 -4.62
C ASN A 41 20.97 26.22 -3.26
N LEU A 42 20.00 27.02 -2.85
CA LEU A 42 19.13 26.77 -1.70
C LEU A 42 17.70 27.05 -2.13
N THR A 43 16.78 26.15 -1.77
CA THR A 43 15.36 26.27 -2.08
C THR A 43 14.55 26.09 -0.81
N TYR A 44 13.68 27.05 -0.51
CA TYR A 44 12.71 26.93 0.57
C TYR A 44 11.50 26.13 0.05
N ASN A 45 11.31 24.94 0.62
CA ASN A 45 10.20 24.06 0.27
C ASN A 45 9.05 24.26 1.26
N PRO A 46 7.79 24.14 0.83
CA PRO A 46 6.64 24.19 1.74
C PRO A 46 6.80 23.24 2.92
N THR A 47 6.53 23.74 4.12
CA THR A 47 6.51 22.91 5.33
C THR A 47 5.30 21.96 5.38
N GLU A 48 4.23 22.29 4.67
CA GLU A 48 3.07 21.43 4.48
C GLU A 48 3.33 20.49 3.29
N LEU A 49 3.73 19.26 3.61
CA LEU A 49 3.96 18.22 2.61
C LEU A 49 2.62 17.66 2.10
N ILE A 50 2.59 17.26 0.81
CA ILE A 50 1.41 16.75 0.08
C ILE A 50 0.54 15.83 0.94
N GLU A 51 -0.78 16.03 0.87
CA GLU A 51 -1.78 15.14 1.44
C GLU A 51 -1.66 13.73 0.83
N LEU A 52 -1.36 12.74 1.67
CA LEU A 52 -1.21 11.36 1.25
C LEU A 52 -2.58 10.81 0.85
N ASP A 53 -2.77 10.44 -0.42
CA ASP A 53 -3.94 9.70 -0.88
C ASP A 53 -4.03 8.34 -0.16
N PRO A 54 -5.02 8.12 0.74
CA PRO A 54 -5.11 6.90 1.53
C PRO A 54 -5.28 5.62 0.70
N LYS A 55 -5.68 5.70 -0.59
CA LYS A 55 -5.76 4.54 -1.49
C LYS A 55 -4.40 4.15 -2.07
N ILE A 56 -3.49 5.11 -2.23
CA ILE A 56 -2.15 4.85 -2.79
C ILE A 56 -1.23 4.24 -1.74
N TYR A 57 -1.50 4.47 -0.44
CA TYR A 57 -0.59 4.12 0.65
C TYR A 57 -1.12 3.05 1.62
N LYS A 58 -1.70 1.97 1.09
CA LYS A 58 -2.03 0.77 1.87
C LYS A 58 -1.04 -0.35 1.52
N THR A 59 -0.57 -1.05 2.55
CA THR A 59 0.14 -2.34 2.40
C THR A 59 -0.90 -3.45 2.22
N ASP A 60 -0.51 -4.58 1.61
CA ASP A 60 -1.48 -5.64 1.32
C ASP A 60 -2.02 -6.31 2.60
N MET A 61 -1.17 -6.52 3.60
CA MET A 61 -1.60 -7.08 4.89
C MET A 61 -0.78 -6.52 6.06
N ILE A 62 -1.44 -6.38 7.21
CA ILE A 62 -0.82 -6.03 8.49
C ILE A 62 -1.16 -7.13 9.49
N LEU A 63 -0.14 -7.82 9.99
CA LEU A 63 -0.24 -8.87 11.01
C LEU A 63 0.42 -8.36 12.28
N GLU A 64 -0.38 -8.16 13.34
CA GLU A 64 0.13 -7.73 14.63
C GLU A 64 0.28 -8.94 15.56
N LEU A 65 1.52 -9.24 15.93
CA LEU A 65 1.87 -10.21 16.96
C LEU A 65 2.07 -9.46 18.30
N ASP A 66 2.22 -10.21 19.38
CA ASP A 66 2.44 -9.65 20.72
C ASP A 66 3.69 -8.74 20.77
N HIS A 67 4.73 -9.08 20.01
CA HIS A 67 6.05 -8.43 20.05
C HIS A 67 6.51 -7.79 18.73
N LEU A 68 5.73 -7.90 17.65
CA LEU A 68 6.14 -7.48 16.31
C LEU A 68 4.92 -7.16 15.45
N ILE A 69 5.01 -6.13 14.61
CA ILE A 69 4.06 -5.90 13.53
C ILE A 69 4.72 -6.27 12.21
N VAL A 70 4.08 -7.14 11.44
CA VAL A 70 4.55 -7.58 10.11
C VAL A 70 3.62 -6.99 9.05
N LEU A 71 4.20 -6.14 8.20
CA LEU A 71 3.58 -5.70 6.96
C LEU A 71 4.01 -6.63 5.83
N THR A 72 3.11 -6.93 4.90
CA THR A 72 3.44 -7.73 3.72
C THR A 72 3.06 -7.00 2.44
N GLU A 73 3.92 -7.11 1.43
CA GLU A 73 3.67 -6.56 0.11
C GLU A 73 3.93 -7.59 -0.98
N PHE A 74 2.94 -7.86 -1.81
CA PHE A 74 3.03 -8.62 -3.05
C PHE A 74 3.57 -7.76 -4.18
N GLN A 75 4.60 -8.26 -4.87
CA GLN A 75 5.21 -7.57 -5.99
C GLN A 75 5.41 -8.49 -7.19
N SER A 76 5.02 -8.04 -8.38
CA SER A 76 5.20 -8.79 -9.63
C SER A 76 6.30 -8.24 -10.54
N THR A 77 6.97 -7.16 -10.11
CA THR A 77 8.06 -6.50 -10.81
C THR A 77 9.29 -6.38 -9.91
N ILE A 78 10.45 -6.08 -10.47
CA ILE A 78 11.64 -5.79 -9.65
C ILE A 78 11.34 -4.54 -8.80
N VAL A 79 11.61 -4.62 -7.49
CA VAL A 79 11.50 -3.51 -6.55
C VAL A 79 12.42 -2.38 -6.97
N LYS A 80 11.89 -1.16 -7.04
CA LYS A 80 12.63 0.07 -7.38
C LYS A 80 12.52 1.08 -6.24
N THR A 81 13.32 2.16 -6.32
CA THR A 81 13.33 3.23 -5.33
C THR A 81 11.96 3.85 -5.00
N PRO A 82 11.03 4.05 -5.96
CA PRO A 82 9.68 4.49 -5.61
C PRO A 82 8.93 3.49 -4.72
N ASP A 83 9.13 2.19 -4.91
CA ASP A 83 8.54 1.13 -4.08
C ASP A 83 9.16 1.16 -2.69
N GLU A 84 10.49 1.23 -2.58
CA GLU A 84 11.22 1.34 -1.31
C GLU A 84 10.74 2.54 -0.46
N LYS A 85 10.55 3.69 -1.10
CA LYS A 85 10.00 4.89 -0.45
C LYS A 85 8.58 4.66 0.06
N ARG A 86 7.72 3.99 -0.72
CA ARG A 86 6.36 3.62 -0.30
C ARG A 86 6.39 2.65 0.87
N TYR A 87 7.23 1.61 0.82
CA TYR A 87 7.35 0.62 1.87
C TYR A 87 7.75 1.25 3.21
N ARG A 88 8.76 2.13 3.18
CA ARG A 88 9.14 2.89 4.38
C ARG A 88 8.00 3.78 4.87
N LEU A 89 7.31 4.47 3.96
CA LEU A 89 6.17 5.31 4.32
C LEU A 89 5.07 4.49 5.01
N TYR A 90 4.75 3.28 4.52
CA TYR A 90 3.77 2.41 5.15
C TYR A 90 4.17 2.07 6.59
N THR A 91 5.43 1.69 6.81
CA THR A 91 5.92 1.39 8.16
C THR A 91 5.82 2.59 9.10
N ALA A 92 6.15 3.79 8.62
CA ALA A 92 6.06 5.02 9.41
C ALA A 92 4.61 5.39 9.74
N LEU A 93 3.67 5.20 8.80
CA LEU A 93 2.24 5.44 9.03
C LEU A 93 1.66 4.48 10.07
N VAL A 94 2.02 3.19 9.98
CA VAL A 94 1.56 2.19 10.96
C VAL A 94 2.14 2.46 12.34
N ASP A 95 3.44 2.77 12.43
CA ASP A 95 4.10 3.14 13.69
C ASP A 95 3.39 4.32 14.37
N TYR A 96 3.19 5.41 13.62
CA TYR A 96 2.49 6.60 14.09
C TYR A 96 1.07 6.31 14.56
N ALA A 97 0.34 5.46 13.85
CA ALA A 97 -1.04 5.10 14.18
C ALA A 97 -1.14 4.19 15.42
N LYS A 98 -0.20 3.25 15.59
CA LYS A 98 -0.29 2.21 16.63
C LYS A 98 0.20 2.66 18.00
N ARG A 99 1.21 3.54 18.07
CA ARG A 99 1.74 4.12 19.33
C ARG A 99 2.07 3.10 20.43
N ASN A 100 2.38 1.86 20.06
CA ASN A 100 2.60 0.75 20.99
C ASN A 100 4.07 0.32 21.09
N ASN A 101 4.99 1.06 20.45
CA ASN A 101 6.45 0.83 20.41
C ASN A 101 6.87 -0.58 19.94
N LYS A 102 5.96 -1.35 19.31
CA LYS A 102 6.32 -2.65 18.75
C LYS A 102 7.22 -2.44 17.53
N PRO A 103 8.31 -3.21 17.38
CA PRO A 103 9.07 -3.24 16.14
C PRO A 103 8.14 -3.52 14.94
N ILE A 104 8.47 -2.93 13.80
CA ILE A 104 7.73 -3.11 12.55
C ILE A 104 8.69 -3.60 11.47
N ILE A 105 8.31 -4.68 10.79
CA ILE A 105 9.01 -5.18 9.61
C ILE A 105 8.07 -5.19 8.41
N LEU A 106 8.58 -4.88 7.22
CA LEU A 106 7.85 -5.04 5.97
C LEU A 106 8.56 -6.08 5.11
N ILE A 107 7.83 -7.14 4.74
CA ILE A 107 8.32 -8.25 3.92
C ILE A 107 7.69 -8.16 2.54
N VAL A 108 8.51 -8.20 1.49
CA VAL A 108 8.03 -8.21 0.10
C VAL A 108 8.03 -9.65 -0.42
N ILE A 109 6.88 -10.14 -0.88
CA ILE A 109 6.74 -11.42 -1.57
C ILE A 109 6.78 -11.14 -3.07
N SER A 110 7.85 -11.56 -3.75
CA SER A 110 8.13 -11.18 -5.13
C SER A 110 8.05 -12.36 -6.10
N THR A 111 7.37 -12.14 -7.23
CA THR A 111 7.43 -13.04 -8.40
C THR A 111 8.51 -12.63 -9.40
N ALA A 112 9.17 -11.49 -9.22
CA ALA A 112 10.17 -11.01 -10.16
C ALA A 112 11.60 -11.30 -9.70
N GLU A 113 11.82 -11.40 -8.39
CA GLU A 113 13.15 -11.42 -7.78
C GLU A 113 13.42 -12.72 -7.04
N LYS A 114 14.71 -13.01 -6.81
CA LYS A 114 15.16 -14.06 -5.89
C LYS A 114 15.13 -13.53 -4.46
N THR A 115 15.10 -14.45 -3.48
CA THR A 115 15.18 -14.08 -2.06
C THR A 115 16.46 -13.31 -1.78
N LYS A 116 16.35 -12.13 -1.20
CA LYS A 116 17.47 -11.25 -0.85
C LYS A 116 17.05 -10.24 0.21
N ILE A 117 18.02 -9.57 0.81
CA ILE A 117 17.81 -8.38 1.61
C ILE A 117 18.13 -7.17 0.73
N ASN A 118 17.20 -6.21 0.68
CA ASN A 118 17.42 -4.92 0.06
C ASN A 118 17.51 -3.83 1.14
N GLU A 119 18.32 -2.80 0.93
CA GLU A 119 18.51 -1.71 1.87
C GLU A 119 18.21 -0.37 1.19
N TYR A 120 17.21 0.34 1.69
CA TYR A 120 16.94 1.72 1.29
C TYR A 120 17.61 2.68 2.28
N LYS A 121 18.68 3.35 1.83
CA LYS A 121 19.48 4.28 2.66
C LYS A 121 19.01 5.70 2.43
N ILE A 122 18.55 6.36 3.49
CA ILE A 122 18.21 7.79 3.47
C ILE A 122 19.44 8.63 3.77
N ASN A 123 20.22 8.18 4.74
CA ASN A 123 21.53 8.70 5.09
C ASN A 123 22.37 7.56 5.69
N LYS A 124 23.53 7.89 6.26
CA LYS A 124 24.46 6.91 6.84
C LYS A 124 23.83 6.05 7.93
N ASP A 125 23.00 6.65 8.79
CA ASP A 125 22.50 6.01 10.01
C ASP A 125 21.04 5.53 9.88
N CYS A 126 20.32 6.02 8.88
CA CYS A 126 18.92 5.66 8.61
C CYS A 126 18.84 4.74 7.39
N VAL A 127 18.90 3.43 7.67
CA VAL A 127 18.79 2.35 6.68
C VAL A 127 17.49 1.57 6.91
N PHE A 128 16.63 1.53 5.91
CA PHE A 128 15.41 0.72 5.92
C PHE A 128 15.66 -0.62 5.23
N THR A 129 15.62 -1.70 6.01
CA THR A 129 15.89 -3.07 5.53
C THR A 129 14.61 -3.72 5.06
N ILE A 130 14.62 -4.25 3.84
CA ILE A 130 13.46 -4.83 3.17
C ILE A 130 13.81 -6.28 2.77
N PRO A 131 13.36 -7.28 3.55
CA PRO A 131 13.40 -8.67 3.12
C PRO A 131 12.52 -8.86 1.89
N ILE A 132 13.13 -9.31 0.79
CA ILE A 132 12.43 -9.75 -0.41
C ILE A 132 12.48 -11.27 -0.42
N VAL A 133 11.31 -11.91 -0.42
CA VAL A 133 11.13 -13.36 -0.41
C VAL A 133 10.58 -13.78 -1.76
N SER A 134 11.29 -14.70 -2.42
CA SER A 134 10.82 -15.35 -3.63
C SER A 134 10.17 -16.67 -3.30
N LEU A 135 9.04 -16.98 -3.95
CA LEU A 135 8.42 -18.30 -3.89
C LEU A 135 8.68 -19.14 -5.14
N LYS A 136 9.59 -18.69 -6.02
CA LYS A 136 9.90 -19.36 -7.30
C LYS A 136 10.48 -20.76 -7.16
N ASP A 137 11.08 -21.09 -6.01
CA ASP A 137 11.63 -22.43 -5.77
C ASP A 137 10.53 -23.49 -5.59
N PHE A 138 9.28 -23.07 -5.37
CA PHE A 138 8.12 -23.95 -5.34
C PHE A 138 7.48 -24.05 -6.73
N ASP A 139 7.01 -25.25 -7.08
CA ASP A 139 6.29 -25.52 -8.34
C ASP A 139 4.78 -25.30 -8.12
N GLY A 140 4.31 -24.13 -8.54
CA GLY A 140 2.91 -23.73 -8.42
C GLY A 140 1.97 -24.56 -9.30
N ASP A 141 2.42 -25.00 -10.48
CA ASP A 141 1.63 -25.89 -11.33
C ASP A 141 1.43 -27.25 -10.66
N LYS A 142 2.48 -27.81 -10.03
CA LYS A 142 2.39 -29.06 -9.28
C LYS A 142 1.48 -28.94 -8.06
N ILE A 143 1.57 -27.84 -7.31
CA ILE A 143 0.69 -27.59 -6.16
C ILE A 143 -0.78 -27.56 -6.58
N ILE A 144 -1.12 -26.81 -7.64
CA ILE A 144 -2.48 -26.77 -8.15
C ILE A 144 -2.94 -28.16 -8.62
N ASN A 145 -2.12 -28.86 -9.40
CA ASN A 145 -2.47 -30.20 -9.90
C ASN A 145 -2.68 -31.21 -8.77
N ASN A 146 -1.89 -31.14 -7.69
CA ASN A 146 -2.05 -32.00 -6.53
C ASN A 146 -3.40 -31.77 -5.84
N ILE A 147 -3.82 -30.50 -5.68
CA ILE A 147 -5.14 -30.17 -5.14
C ILE A 147 -6.25 -30.71 -6.04
N GLU A 148 -6.15 -30.52 -7.36
CA GLU A 148 -7.16 -31.01 -8.31
C GLU A 148 -7.29 -32.54 -8.28
N ASN A 149 -6.18 -33.26 -8.13
CA ASN A 149 -6.19 -34.71 -7.95
C ASN A 149 -6.85 -35.12 -6.63
N LYS A 150 -6.57 -34.40 -5.54
CA LYS A 150 -7.24 -34.64 -4.25
C LYS A 150 -8.75 -34.42 -4.33
N ILE A 151 -9.19 -33.38 -5.03
CA ILE A 151 -10.62 -33.13 -5.30
C ILE A 151 -11.25 -34.31 -6.02
N LYS A 152 -10.66 -34.75 -7.13
CA LYS A 152 -11.17 -35.89 -7.92
C LYS A 152 -11.27 -37.19 -7.11
N ASN A 153 -10.31 -37.41 -6.21
CA ASN A 153 -10.23 -38.60 -5.37
C ASN A 153 -10.95 -38.45 -4.01
N ASN A 154 -11.68 -37.35 -3.80
CA ASN A 154 -12.36 -37.03 -2.54
C ASN A 154 -11.45 -37.10 -1.30
N GLN A 155 -10.19 -36.69 -1.45
CA GLN A 155 -9.17 -36.73 -0.40
C GLN A 155 -9.13 -35.42 0.38
N LYS A 156 -8.93 -35.49 1.70
CA LYS A 156 -8.84 -34.31 2.55
C LYS A 156 -7.69 -33.38 2.13
N ILE A 157 -8.02 -32.10 2.01
CA ILE A 157 -7.07 -31.01 1.80
C ILE A 157 -6.79 -30.33 3.15
N THR A 158 -5.52 -30.08 3.44
CA THR A 158 -5.10 -29.44 4.68
C THR A 158 -5.07 -27.91 4.56
N ARG A 159 -5.05 -27.20 5.70
CA ARG A 159 -4.90 -25.74 5.73
C ARG A 159 -3.59 -25.28 5.09
N HIS A 160 -2.50 -26.01 5.32
CA HIS A 160 -1.20 -25.70 4.72
C HIS A 160 -1.25 -25.80 3.19
N GLU A 161 -1.91 -26.83 2.66
CA GLU A 161 -2.10 -26.99 1.22
C GLU A 161 -3.00 -25.88 0.62
N MET A 162 -4.03 -25.44 1.35
CA MET A 162 -4.85 -24.28 0.94
C MET A 162 -4.05 -22.98 0.88
N LEU A 163 -3.16 -22.75 1.85
CA LEU A 163 -2.26 -21.59 1.84
C LEU A 163 -1.28 -21.65 0.67
N ASN A 164 -0.68 -22.83 0.42
CA ASN A 164 0.19 -23.02 -0.75
C ASN A 164 -0.56 -22.79 -2.06
N LEU A 165 -1.85 -23.19 -2.14
CA LEU A 165 -2.69 -22.91 -3.29
C LEU A 165 -2.90 -21.40 -3.49
N ALA A 166 -3.28 -20.64 -2.47
CA ALA A 166 -3.46 -19.17 -2.61
C ALA A 166 -2.15 -18.43 -2.94
N LEU A 167 -1.01 -18.96 -2.53
CA LEU A 167 0.30 -18.39 -2.89
C LEU A 167 0.85 -18.93 -4.21
N ALA A 168 0.18 -19.90 -4.84
CA ALA A 168 0.62 -20.49 -6.10
C ALA A 168 0.90 -19.45 -7.19
N PRO A 169 0.13 -18.35 -7.37
CA PRO A 169 0.47 -17.29 -8.34
C PRO A 169 1.86 -16.68 -8.18
N PHE A 170 2.49 -16.81 -7.00
CA PHE A 170 3.84 -16.29 -6.73
C PHE A 170 4.95 -17.33 -6.90
N MET A 171 4.56 -18.57 -7.17
CA MET A 171 5.46 -19.70 -7.34
C MET A 171 5.82 -19.88 -8.82
N SER A 172 6.76 -20.77 -9.12
CA SER A 172 7.09 -21.06 -10.52
C SER A 172 5.90 -21.66 -11.27
N SER A 173 5.71 -21.24 -12.52
CA SER A 173 4.73 -21.83 -13.44
C SER A 173 5.16 -21.65 -14.88
N LYS A 174 4.68 -22.57 -15.72
CA LYS A 174 4.78 -22.47 -17.18
C LYS A 174 3.79 -21.44 -17.75
N LYS A 175 2.79 -21.03 -16.97
CA LYS A 175 1.74 -20.11 -17.39
C LYS A 175 2.08 -18.67 -16.99
N PRO A 176 1.60 -17.66 -17.74
CA PRO A 176 1.64 -16.27 -17.29
C PRO A 176 0.86 -16.05 -15.99
N LEU A 177 1.27 -15.07 -15.19
CA LEU A 177 0.69 -14.74 -13.88
C LEU A 177 -0.85 -14.63 -13.91
N ASN A 178 -1.42 -13.91 -14.87
CA ASN A 178 -2.88 -13.74 -14.97
C ASN A 178 -3.64 -15.07 -15.19
N LYS A 179 -3.01 -16.02 -15.89
CA LYS A 179 -3.57 -17.36 -16.12
C LYS A 179 -3.38 -18.26 -14.92
N GLN A 180 -2.30 -18.08 -14.17
CA GLN A 180 -2.07 -18.78 -12.93
C GLN A 180 -3.06 -18.34 -11.84
N ILE A 181 -3.32 -17.03 -11.71
CA ILE A 181 -4.38 -16.49 -10.84
C ILE A 181 -5.74 -17.05 -11.25
N GLU A 182 -6.11 -16.99 -12.54
CA GLU A 182 -7.38 -17.56 -13.01
C GLU A 182 -7.54 -19.04 -12.66
N LYS A 183 -6.46 -19.83 -12.79
CA LYS A 183 -6.47 -21.25 -12.46
C LYS A 183 -6.61 -21.46 -10.95
N THR A 184 -5.87 -20.71 -10.14
CA THR A 184 -5.90 -20.77 -8.67
C THR A 184 -7.30 -20.47 -8.13
N VAL A 185 -7.92 -19.36 -8.56
CA VAL A 185 -9.31 -19.00 -8.19
C VAL A 185 -10.30 -20.13 -8.51
N LYS A 186 -10.20 -20.74 -9.69
CA LYS A 186 -11.08 -21.85 -10.09
C LYS A 186 -10.87 -23.08 -9.22
N THR A 187 -9.62 -23.45 -8.97
CA THR A 187 -9.30 -24.60 -8.10
C THR A 187 -9.80 -24.36 -6.68
N LEU A 188 -9.67 -23.15 -6.12
CA LEU A 188 -10.23 -22.79 -4.82
C LEU A 188 -11.76 -22.92 -4.77
N ASP A 189 -12.46 -22.50 -5.82
CA ASP A 189 -13.92 -22.67 -5.94
C ASP A 189 -14.33 -24.16 -5.97
N GLU A 190 -13.56 -25.00 -6.67
CA GLU A 190 -13.77 -26.46 -6.67
C GLU A 190 -13.53 -27.08 -5.29
N VAL A 191 -12.46 -26.69 -4.56
CA VAL A 191 -12.22 -27.17 -3.19
C VAL A 191 -13.43 -26.86 -2.29
N ARG A 192 -13.93 -25.62 -2.37
CA ARG A 192 -15.09 -25.17 -1.60
C ARG A 192 -16.32 -26.03 -1.90
N LYS A 193 -16.65 -26.21 -3.18
CA LYS A 193 -17.84 -26.96 -3.63
C LYS A 193 -17.77 -28.44 -3.29
N SER A 194 -16.60 -29.06 -3.41
CA SER A 194 -16.41 -30.49 -3.22
C SER A 194 -16.28 -30.89 -1.75
N MET A 195 -15.59 -30.10 -0.92
CA MET A 195 -15.20 -30.53 0.42
C MET A 195 -15.80 -29.70 1.57
N LYS A 196 -16.61 -28.67 1.27
CA LYS A 196 -17.11 -27.70 2.27
C LYS A 196 -15.99 -27.12 3.17
N CYS A 197 -14.76 -27.13 2.68
CA CYS A 197 -13.61 -26.59 3.38
C CYS A 197 -13.45 -25.13 2.93
N SER A 198 -13.83 -24.18 3.78
CA SER A 198 -13.60 -22.76 3.57
C SER A 198 -12.56 -22.26 4.57
N SER A 199 -11.61 -21.48 4.06
CA SER A 199 -10.69 -20.70 4.88
C SER A 199 -10.77 -19.27 4.38
N ASP A 200 -11.57 -18.45 5.06
CA ASP A 200 -11.81 -17.04 4.73
C ASP A 200 -10.51 -16.28 4.47
N PHE A 201 -9.47 -16.55 5.26
CA PHE A 201 -8.14 -15.98 5.07
C PHE A 201 -7.51 -16.29 3.70
N VAL A 202 -7.67 -17.52 3.20
CA VAL A 202 -7.09 -17.98 1.91
C VAL A 202 -7.83 -17.31 0.76
N PHE A 203 -9.15 -17.19 0.85
CA PHE A 203 -9.96 -16.46 -0.14
C PHE A 203 -9.69 -14.96 -0.11
N GLY A 204 -9.42 -14.38 1.08
CA GLY A 204 -8.98 -13.00 1.23
C GLY A 204 -7.66 -12.70 0.54
N ILE A 205 -6.64 -13.57 0.71
CA ILE A 205 -5.37 -13.45 -0.01
C ILE A 205 -5.60 -13.47 -1.53
N GLU A 206 -6.37 -14.44 -2.03
CA GLU A 206 -6.61 -14.55 -3.47
C GLU A 206 -7.38 -13.33 -4.02
N LEU A 207 -8.33 -12.77 -3.25
CA LEU A 207 -9.01 -11.53 -3.64
C LEU A 207 -8.03 -10.37 -3.77
N LEU A 208 -7.12 -10.17 -2.80
CA LEU A 208 -6.08 -9.14 -2.87
C LEU A 208 -5.21 -9.30 -4.13
N ILE A 209 -4.83 -10.55 -4.46
CA ILE A 209 -4.05 -10.86 -5.65
C ILE A 209 -4.84 -10.52 -6.93
N VAL A 210 -6.13 -10.86 -6.99
CA VAL A 210 -6.99 -10.52 -8.13
C VAL A 210 -7.11 -9.00 -8.30
N GLU A 211 -7.42 -8.28 -7.23
CA GLU A 211 -7.56 -6.81 -7.24
C GLU A 211 -6.26 -6.13 -7.70
N LYS A 212 -5.11 -6.62 -7.24
CA LYS A 212 -3.80 -6.03 -7.53
C LYS A 212 -3.29 -6.32 -8.93
N PHE A 213 -3.47 -7.55 -9.43
CA PHE A 213 -2.76 -8.02 -10.64
C PHE A 213 -3.66 -8.23 -11.88
N ILE A 214 -4.99 -8.31 -11.73
CA ILE A 214 -5.90 -8.51 -12.86
C ILE A 214 -6.46 -7.17 -13.35
N LYS A 215 -5.83 -6.63 -14.41
CA LYS A 215 -6.21 -5.34 -15.00
C LYS A 215 -7.41 -5.40 -15.96
N ASN A 216 -7.70 -6.55 -16.54
CA ASN A 216 -8.81 -6.69 -17.47
C ASN A 216 -10.14 -6.72 -16.69
N GLU A 217 -10.97 -5.69 -16.82
CA GLU A 217 -12.21 -5.53 -16.03
C GLU A 217 -13.16 -6.73 -16.11
N ARG A 218 -13.33 -7.32 -17.31
CA ARG A 218 -14.22 -8.47 -17.48
C ARG A 218 -13.68 -9.69 -16.74
N GLN A 219 -12.38 -9.96 -16.85
CA GLN A 219 -11.72 -11.05 -16.14
C GLN A 219 -11.74 -10.81 -14.63
N HIS A 220 -11.41 -9.61 -14.19
CA HIS A 220 -11.44 -9.17 -12.80
C HIS A 220 -12.83 -9.43 -12.19
N LYS A 221 -13.89 -8.86 -12.79
CA LYS A 221 -15.28 -9.05 -12.33
C LYS A 221 -15.69 -10.52 -12.27
N LYS A 222 -15.24 -11.33 -13.24
CA LYS A 222 -15.51 -12.78 -13.24
C LYS A 222 -14.83 -13.48 -12.05
N LEU A 223 -13.54 -13.22 -11.82
CA LEU A 223 -12.79 -13.87 -10.74
C LEU A 223 -13.27 -13.40 -9.37
N THR A 224 -13.50 -12.10 -9.20
CA THR A 224 -14.06 -11.53 -7.98
C THR A 224 -15.45 -12.12 -7.68
N ASN A 225 -16.30 -12.34 -8.69
CA ASN A 225 -17.60 -12.99 -8.47
C ASN A 225 -17.48 -14.45 -8.00
N ILE A 226 -16.49 -15.20 -8.50
CA ILE A 226 -16.23 -16.57 -8.03
C ILE A 226 -15.84 -16.56 -6.54
N LEU A 227 -14.98 -15.61 -6.16
CA LEU A 227 -14.52 -15.43 -4.78
C LEU A 227 -15.62 -14.86 -3.86
N ARG A 228 -16.55 -14.06 -4.39
CA ARG A 228 -17.65 -13.38 -3.66
C ARG A 228 -18.65 -14.32 -3.02
N ASP A 229 -18.98 -15.44 -3.66
CA ASP A 229 -19.93 -16.41 -3.11
C ASP A 229 -19.43 -17.07 -1.80
N THR A 230 -18.24 -16.69 -1.32
CA THR A 230 -17.53 -17.34 -0.22
C THR A 230 -17.57 -16.59 1.11
N MET A 231 -17.80 -15.27 1.17
CA MET A 231 -17.55 -14.50 2.40
C MET A 231 -18.42 -13.24 2.57
N LYS A 232 -19.08 -13.13 3.73
CA LYS A 232 -19.73 -11.90 4.24
C LYS A 232 -18.73 -10.73 4.43
N ILE A 233 -17.48 -11.05 4.77
CA ILE A 233 -16.37 -10.11 4.98
C ILE A 233 -16.03 -9.32 3.69
N ILE A 234 -16.22 -9.89 2.50
CA ILE A 234 -15.93 -9.21 1.23
C ILE A 234 -16.93 -8.07 0.98
N ASP A 235 -18.20 -8.26 1.37
CA ASP A 235 -19.22 -7.22 1.23
C ASP A 235 -18.98 -6.07 2.23
N GLU A 236 -18.56 -6.38 3.47
CA GLU A 236 -18.17 -5.38 4.47
C GLU A 236 -16.92 -4.60 4.01
N TRP A 237 -15.87 -5.29 3.55
CA TRP A 237 -14.64 -4.66 3.06
C TRP A 237 -14.88 -3.77 1.82
N ARG A 238 -15.73 -4.20 0.88
CA ARG A 238 -16.13 -3.36 -0.27
C ARG A 238 -17.04 -2.22 0.11
N GLN A 239 -17.93 -2.38 1.10
CA GLN A 239 -18.74 -1.28 1.60
C GLN A 239 -17.84 -0.21 2.18
N GLU A 240 -16.86 -0.57 3.01
CA GLU A 240 -15.87 0.37 3.53
C GLU A 240 -15.09 1.05 2.39
N ASP A 241 -14.55 0.31 1.42
CA ASP A 241 -13.81 0.92 0.30
C ASP A 241 -14.70 1.80 -0.60
N TYR A 242 -15.96 1.42 -0.82
CA TYR A 242 -16.92 2.22 -1.58
C TYR A 242 -17.36 3.48 -0.84
N GLU A 243 -17.64 3.38 0.46
CA GLU A 243 -17.96 4.53 1.32
C GLU A 243 -16.79 5.49 1.44
N ASN A 244 -15.57 4.96 1.61
CA ASN A 244 -14.34 5.72 1.57
C ASN A 244 -14.17 6.43 0.21
N GLY A 245 -14.43 5.73 -0.90
CA GLY A 245 -14.40 6.31 -2.25
C GLY A 245 -15.42 7.43 -2.45
N LYS A 246 -16.66 7.28 -1.95
CA LYS A 246 -17.69 8.32 -1.99
C LYS A 246 -17.34 9.53 -1.13
N LYS A 247 -16.83 9.30 0.08
CA LYS A 247 -16.40 10.36 0.98
C LYS A 247 -15.28 11.19 0.35
N GLU A 248 -14.35 10.52 -0.32
CA GLU A 248 -13.25 11.14 -1.04
C GLU A 248 -13.70 11.93 -2.28
N GLU A 249 -14.63 11.40 -3.07
CA GLU A 249 -15.23 12.12 -4.20
C GLU A 249 -15.91 13.43 -3.73
N LYS A 250 -16.61 13.37 -2.59
CA LYS A 250 -17.21 14.55 -1.95
C LYS A 250 -16.16 15.56 -1.49
N ILE A 251 -15.04 15.09 -0.92
CA ILE A 251 -13.91 15.95 -0.50
C ILE A 251 -13.23 16.59 -1.71
N ASN A 252 -12.95 15.83 -2.78
CA ASN A 252 -12.34 16.34 -4.00
C ASN A 252 -13.24 17.35 -4.71
N THR A 253 -14.54 17.09 -4.75
CA THR A 253 -15.54 18.04 -5.26
C THR A 253 -15.56 19.32 -4.41
N ALA A 254 -15.55 19.20 -3.08
CA ALA A 254 -15.48 20.36 -2.18
C ALA A 254 -14.20 21.18 -2.41
N LYS A 255 -13.05 20.53 -2.56
CA LYS A 255 -11.76 21.17 -2.86
C LYS A 255 -11.80 21.93 -4.18
N ASN A 256 -12.33 21.32 -5.25
CA ASN A 256 -12.48 22.00 -6.55
C ASN A 256 -13.43 23.21 -6.47
N MET A 257 -14.54 23.09 -5.73
CA MET A 257 -15.47 24.21 -5.54
C MET A 257 -14.88 25.33 -4.68
N LEU A 258 -14.02 25.01 -3.71
CA LEU A 258 -13.29 26.02 -2.94
C LEU A 258 -12.32 26.82 -3.83
N LYS A 259 -11.64 26.18 -4.79
CA LYS A 259 -10.79 26.87 -5.79
C LYS A 259 -11.57 27.85 -6.66
N GLU A 260 -12.81 27.50 -6.98
CA GLU A 260 -13.73 28.33 -7.76
C GLU A 260 -14.50 29.35 -6.89
N ASN A 261 -14.05 29.60 -5.64
CA ASN A 261 -14.61 30.58 -4.70
C ASN A 261 -16.09 30.36 -4.31
N TYR A 262 -16.60 29.13 -4.37
CA TYR A 262 -17.94 28.83 -3.86
C TYR A 262 -18.03 29.05 -2.35
N SER A 263 -19.18 29.52 -1.87
CA SER A 263 -19.39 29.69 -0.43
C SER A 263 -19.50 28.33 0.29
N ILE A 264 -19.08 28.29 1.56
CA ILE A 264 -19.14 27.08 2.40
C ILE A 264 -20.56 26.50 2.45
N LYS A 265 -21.59 27.36 2.44
CA LYS A 265 -23.01 26.94 2.41
C LYS A 265 -23.40 26.26 1.09
N GLN A 266 -22.89 26.74 -0.05
CA GLN A 266 -23.13 26.11 -1.36
C GLN A 266 -22.41 24.76 -1.47
N ILE A 267 -21.18 24.69 -0.98
CA ILE A 267 -20.39 23.46 -0.96
C ILE A 267 -21.06 22.41 -0.08
N ALA A 268 -21.54 22.79 1.11
CA ALA A 268 -22.29 21.91 2.01
C ALA A 268 -23.54 21.34 1.35
N LYS A 269 -24.26 22.17 0.59
CA LYS A 269 -25.47 21.74 -0.12
C LYS A 269 -25.16 20.75 -1.25
N ILE A 270 -24.09 20.96 -2.00
CA ILE A 270 -23.74 20.14 -3.19
C ILE A 270 -23.05 18.84 -2.79
N THR A 271 -22.08 18.90 -1.87
CA THR A 271 -21.29 17.75 -1.44
C THR A 271 -21.95 16.96 -0.31
N GLN A 272 -22.97 17.54 0.34
CA GLN A 272 -23.60 17.02 1.56
C GLN A 272 -22.62 16.85 2.73
N LEU A 273 -21.45 17.49 2.68
CA LEU A 273 -20.53 17.55 3.80
C LEU A 273 -21.04 18.57 4.82
N ASN A 274 -20.76 18.32 6.10
CA ASN A 274 -21.09 19.29 7.14
C ASN A 274 -20.18 20.54 7.04
N ILE A 275 -20.65 21.65 7.60
CA ILE A 275 -19.96 22.94 7.50
C ILE A 275 -18.58 22.92 8.18
N GLU A 276 -18.42 22.17 9.27
CA GLU A 276 -17.15 22.05 9.99
C GLU A 276 -16.10 21.32 9.17
N SER A 277 -16.44 20.21 8.53
CA SER A 277 -15.57 19.48 7.61
C SER A 277 -15.15 20.35 6.44
N ILE A 278 -16.06 21.16 5.87
CA ILE A 278 -15.70 22.08 4.78
C ILE A 278 -14.82 23.23 5.28
N LYS A 279 -15.03 23.73 6.50
CA LYS A 279 -14.14 24.73 7.13
C LYS A 279 -12.76 24.15 7.36
N GLN A 280 -12.67 22.90 7.80
CA GLN A 280 -11.42 22.19 8.01
C GLN A 280 -10.70 21.95 6.68
N ILE A 281 -11.41 21.45 5.66
CA ILE A 281 -10.88 21.36 4.29
C ILE A 281 -10.43 22.74 3.81
N LYS A 282 -11.21 23.81 4.00
CA LYS A 282 -10.82 25.17 3.60
C LYS A 282 -9.61 25.69 4.40
N ALA A 283 -9.44 25.32 5.66
CA ALA A 283 -8.26 25.68 6.44
C ALA A 283 -7.01 24.92 5.97
N GLU A 284 -7.20 23.69 5.47
CA GLU A 284 -6.16 22.87 4.83
C GLU A 284 -5.87 23.30 3.38
N PHE A 285 -6.81 24.00 2.72
CA PHE A 285 -6.75 24.38 1.29
C PHE A 285 -6.57 25.88 1.02
N GLY A 286 -6.81 26.73 2.02
CA GLY A 286 -6.79 28.20 1.96
C GLY A 286 -5.47 28.83 2.40
N LYS A 287 -4.42 28.00 2.52
CA LYS A 287 -3.01 28.41 2.52
C LYS A 287 -2.44 28.13 1.13
#